data_AF-A0A2R9BJR2-F1
#
_entry.id   AF-A0A2R9BJR2-F1
#
_cell.length_a   1.000
_cell.length_b   1.000
_cell.length_c   1.000
_cell.angle_alpha   90.00
_cell.angle_beta   90.00
_cell.angle_gamma   90.00
#
_symmetry.space_group_name_H-M   'P 1'
#
loop_
_entity.id
_entity.type
_entity.pdbx_description
1 polymer ?
#
loop_
_entity_poly.entity_id
_entity_poly.type
_entity_poly.pdbx_seq_one_letter_code
_entity_poly.pdbx_strand_id
1 'polypeptide(L)'
;MASGSNWLSGVNVVLVMAYGSLDLKEEIDIRLSRVQDIKYEPQLLADDDARLLQLETQGNQSCCNYLYRMKALDAIRTSEIPFHSEGRHPRSLMGKNFRSYLLDLRNTSTPFKGVRKALIDTLLDGYETARYGTGVFGQNEYLRYQEALSELATA
;
A
#
# COMPACT_ATOMS: atom_id res chain seq x y z
N MET A 1 67.73 18.63 -17.14
CA MET A 1 66.75 17.54 -17.26
C MET A 1 65.58 17.89 -16.34
N ALA A 2 64.47 18.39 -16.91
CA ALA A 2 63.34 18.87 -16.13
C ALA A 2 62.47 17.69 -15.69
N SER A 3 62.34 17.50 -14.37
CA SER A 3 61.47 16.50 -13.76
C SER A 3 60.03 17.04 -13.77
N GLY A 4 59.29 16.72 -14.83
CA GLY A 4 57.86 17.01 -14.95
C GLY A 4 57.07 16.07 -14.04
N SER A 5 56.64 16.60 -12.90
CA SER A 5 55.94 15.85 -11.87
C SER A 5 54.45 15.71 -12.22
N ASN A 6 53.91 14.49 -12.09
CA ASN A 6 52.51 14.14 -12.38
C ASN A 6 51.58 14.58 -11.23
N TRP A 7 51.40 15.88 -11.02
CA TRP A 7 50.53 16.43 -9.97
C TRP A 7 49.02 16.25 -10.24
N LEU A 8 48.64 15.81 -11.45
CA LEU A 8 47.22 15.74 -11.88
C LEU A 8 46.54 14.38 -11.66
N SER A 9 47.28 13.34 -11.22
CA SER A 9 46.70 11.99 -11.07
C SER A 9 45.82 11.84 -9.82
N GLY A 10 46.25 12.38 -8.68
CA GLY A 10 45.52 12.25 -7.42
C GLY A 10 44.25 13.11 -7.34
N VAL A 11 44.29 14.32 -7.90
CA VAL A 11 43.14 15.25 -7.90
C VAL A 11 41.99 14.70 -8.74
N ASN A 12 42.29 14.03 -9.85
CA ASN A 12 41.28 13.46 -10.74
C ASN A 12 40.56 12.26 -10.09
N VAL A 13 41.28 11.41 -9.34
CA VAL A 13 40.67 10.29 -8.59
C VAL A 13 39.77 10.79 -7.46
N VAL A 14 40.21 11.77 -6.67
CA VAL A 14 39.39 12.32 -5.58
C VAL A 14 38.14 13.00 -6.13
N LEU A 15 38.29 13.72 -7.24
CA LEU A 15 37.21 14.42 -7.89
C LEU A 15 36.19 13.45 -8.53
N VAL A 16 36.65 12.39 -9.21
CA VAL A 16 35.79 11.33 -9.75
C VAL A 16 35.07 10.54 -8.66
N MET A 17 35.75 10.22 -7.55
CA MET A 17 35.13 9.53 -6.40
C MET A 17 34.12 10.43 -5.68
N ALA A 18 34.43 11.73 -5.55
CA ALA A 18 33.52 12.71 -4.96
C ALA A 18 32.27 12.90 -5.84
N TYR A 19 32.43 13.13 -7.15
CA TYR A 19 31.30 13.26 -8.07
C TYR A 19 30.47 11.98 -8.16
N GLY A 20 31.10 10.81 -8.25
CA GLY A 20 30.37 9.53 -8.25
C GLY A 20 29.58 9.29 -6.94
N SER A 21 30.10 9.75 -5.80
CA SER A 21 29.38 9.68 -4.52
C SER A 21 28.27 10.73 -4.40
N LEU A 22 28.40 11.88 -5.05
CA LEU A 22 27.38 12.92 -5.11
C LEU A 22 26.21 12.49 -6.02
N ASP A 23 26.51 11.98 -7.21
CA ASP A 23 25.50 11.46 -8.14
C ASP A 23 24.72 10.30 -7.52
N LEU A 24 25.40 9.39 -6.82
CA LEU A 24 24.73 8.28 -6.12
C LEU A 24 23.85 8.77 -4.98
N LYS A 25 24.32 9.76 -4.21
CA LYS A 25 23.52 10.38 -3.14
C LYS A 25 22.28 11.07 -3.71
N GLU A 26 22.44 11.84 -4.80
CA GLU A 26 21.34 12.51 -5.47
C GLU A 26 20.32 11.51 -6.01
N GLU A 27 20.76 10.42 -6.65
CA GLU A 27 19.88 9.34 -7.12
C GLU A 27 19.15 8.65 -5.96
N ILE A 28 19.82 8.44 -4.81
CA ILE A 28 19.18 7.92 -3.59
C ILE A 28 18.12 8.90 -3.09
N ASP A 29 18.43 10.20 -3.02
CA ASP A 29 17.51 11.24 -2.56
C ASP A 29 16.29 11.35 -3.50
N ILE A 30 16.49 11.27 -4.82
CA ILE A 30 15.42 11.22 -5.83
C ILE A 30 14.55 9.96 -5.65
N ARG A 31 15.14 8.80 -5.38
CA ARG A 31 14.37 7.57 -5.15
C ARG A 31 13.59 7.63 -3.84
N LEU A 32 14.19 8.15 -2.77
CA LEU A 32 13.53 8.33 -1.48
C LEU A 32 12.40 9.36 -1.56
N SER A 33 12.54 10.42 -2.36
CA SER A 33 11.47 11.39 -2.58
C SER A 33 10.27 10.73 -3.26
N ARG A 34 10.50 9.88 -4.28
CA ARG A 34 9.44 9.12 -4.98
C ARG A 34 8.70 8.14 -4.06
N VAL A 35 9.33 7.61 -3.02
CA VAL A 35 8.65 6.74 -2.03
C VAL A 35 7.51 7.48 -1.32
N GLN A 36 7.61 8.81 -1.15
CA GLN A 36 6.57 9.60 -0.51
C GLN A 36 5.28 9.69 -1.36
N ASP A 37 5.38 9.47 -2.66
CA ASP A 37 4.25 9.48 -3.60
C ASP A 37 3.53 8.12 -3.68
N ILE A 38 4.05 7.08 -3.01
CA ILE A 38 3.43 5.75 -3.00
C ILE A 38 2.17 5.78 -2.14
N LYS A 39 1.02 5.88 -2.79
CA LYS A 39 -0.29 5.95 -2.14
C LYS A 39 -0.84 4.58 -1.71
N TYR A 40 -0.60 3.56 -2.52
CA TYR A 40 -1.16 2.22 -2.34
C TYR A 40 -0.06 1.17 -2.38
N GLU A 41 -0.40 -0.02 -1.90
CA GLU A 41 0.48 -1.17 -2.01
C GLU A 41 0.59 -1.65 -3.45
N PRO A 42 1.70 -2.33 -3.81
CA PRO A 42 1.81 -3.01 -5.09
C PRO A 42 0.64 -3.98 -5.29
N GLN A 43 0.06 -3.98 -6.49
CA GLN A 43 -1.00 -4.90 -6.86
C GLN A 43 -0.51 -6.34 -6.78
N LEU A 44 -1.26 -7.18 -6.08
CA LEU A 44 -0.90 -8.57 -5.84
C LEU A 44 -1.47 -9.52 -6.90
N LEU A 45 -2.64 -9.19 -7.45
CA LEU A 45 -3.34 -9.95 -8.47
C LEU A 45 -3.61 -9.07 -9.69
N ALA A 46 -3.10 -9.47 -10.85
CA ALA A 46 -3.47 -8.86 -12.12
C ALA A 46 -4.92 -9.24 -12.51
N ASP A 47 -5.57 -8.43 -13.34
CA ASP A 47 -6.96 -8.67 -13.74
C ASP A 47 -7.12 -9.97 -14.56
N ASP A 48 -6.06 -10.40 -15.24
CA ASP A 48 -5.98 -11.63 -16.05
C ASP A 48 -5.22 -12.77 -15.36
N ASP A 49 -5.02 -12.69 -14.03
CA ASP A 49 -4.27 -13.70 -13.29
C ASP A 49 -4.93 -15.08 -13.39
N ALA A 50 -4.18 -16.06 -13.87
CA ALA A 50 -4.67 -17.43 -14.05
C ALA A 50 -5.23 -18.06 -12.77
N ARG A 51 -4.77 -17.62 -11.58
CA ARG A 51 -5.28 -18.08 -10.28
C ARG A 51 -6.71 -17.60 -10.03
N LEU A 52 -7.09 -16.44 -10.54
CA LEU A 52 -8.46 -15.92 -10.44
C LEU A 52 -9.41 -16.73 -11.33
N LEU A 53 -9.01 -17.03 -12.57
CA LEU A 53 -9.80 -17.86 -13.49
C LEU A 53 -10.06 -19.26 -12.92
N GLN A 54 -9.06 -19.85 -12.27
CA GLN A 54 -9.20 -21.14 -11.60
C GLN A 54 -10.13 -21.07 -10.38
N LEU A 55 -10.08 -19.97 -9.61
CA LEU A 55 -10.96 -19.74 -8.46
C LEU A 55 -12.44 -19.68 -8.88
N GLU A 56 -12.74 -19.03 -10.00
CA GLU A 56 -14.09 -18.94 -10.56
C GLU A 56 -14.56 -20.28 -11.13
N THR A 57 -13.67 -21.02 -11.81
CA THR A 57 -14.00 -22.29 -12.46
C THR A 57 -14.23 -23.43 -11.46
N GLN A 58 -13.50 -23.45 -10.33
CA GLN A 58 -13.56 -24.54 -9.34
C GLN A 58 -14.63 -24.37 -8.27
N GLY A 59 -15.45 -23.30 -8.31
CA GLY A 59 -16.61 -23.10 -7.44
C GLY A 59 -16.36 -23.41 -5.95
N ASN A 60 -15.72 -22.49 -5.21
CA ASN A 60 -15.50 -22.54 -3.74
C ASN A 60 -14.86 -23.82 -3.15
N GLN A 61 -14.56 -24.84 -3.94
CA GLN A 61 -13.94 -26.10 -3.49
C GLN A 61 -12.42 -25.97 -3.35
N SER A 62 -11.84 -24.90 -3.91
CA SER A 62 -10.42 -24.62 -3.81
C SER A 62 -10.12 -23.85 -2.52
N CYS A 63 -9.22 -24.40 -1.69
CA CYS A 63 -8.81 -23.85 -0.39
C CYS A 63 -7.97 -22.56 -0.47
N CYS A 64 -8.13 -21.77 -1.54
CA CYS A 64 -7.32 -20.60 -1.85
C CYS A 64 -7.73 -19.35 -1.06
N ASN A 65 -7.84 -19.47 0.27
CA ASN A 65 -8.10 -18.33 1.17
C ASN A 65 -7.08 -17.19 0.97
N TYR A 66 -5.84 -17.53 0.59
CA TYR A 66 -4.83 -16.52 0.29
C TYR A 66 -5.21 -15.60 -0.88
N LEU A 67 -5.97 -16.08 -1.88
CA LEU A 67 -6.43 -15.25 -3.00
C LEU A 67 -7.43 -14.21 -2.52
N TYR A 68 -8.36 -14.58 -1.63
CA TYR A 68 -9.30 -13.62 -1.04
C TYR A 68 -8.58 -12.56 -0.19
N ARG A 69 -7.51 -12.94 0.52
CA ARG A 69 -6.65 -11.97 1.22
C ARG A 69 -5.97 -11.00 0.25
N MET A 70 -5.40 -11.50 -0.84
CA MET A 70 -4.79 -10.67 -1.88
C MET A 70 -5.81 -9.72 -2.50
N LYS A 71 -7.02 -10.22 -2.85
CA LYS A 71 -8.13 -9.40 -3.35
C LYS A 71 -8.53 -8.30 -2.37
N ALA A 72 -8.60 -8.60 -1.07
CA ALA A 72 -8.94 -7.59 -0.06
C ALA A 72 -7.92 -6.45 0.00
N LEU A 73 -6.63 -6.74 -0.16
CA LEU A 73 -5.58 -5.73 -0.19
C LEU A 73 -5.64 -4.89 -1.48
N ASP A 74 -5.85 -5.54 -2.62
CA ASP A 74 -5.96 -4.84 -3.91
C ASP A 74 -7.25 -3.99 -4.01
N ALA A 75 -8.33 -4.42 -3.34
CA ALA A 75 -9.62 -3.73 -3.34
C ALA A 75 -9.55 -2.32 -2.73
N ILE A 76 -8.61 -2.04 -1.83
CA ILE A 76 -8.45 -0.70 -1.24
C ILE A 76 -8.12 0.32 -2.34
N ARG A 77 -7.22 -0.06 -3.26
CA ARG A 77 -6.81 0.79 -4.37
C ARG A 77 -7.95 1.01 -5.37
N THR A 78 -8.78 0.00 -5.63
CA THR A 78 -9.90 0.10 -6.58
C THR A 78 -11.13 0.78 -5.99
N SER A 79 -11.26 0.81 -4.67
CA SER A 79 -12.42 1.40 -3.99
C SER A 79 -12.48 2.94 -4.06
N GLU A 80 -11.46 3.60 -4.62
CA GLU A 80 -11.37 5.07 -4.76
C GLU A 80 -11.80 5.85 -3.50
N ILE A 81 -11.59 5.29 -2.32
CA ILE A 81 -12.06 5.89 -1.05
C ILE A 81 -11.48 7.30 -0.95
N PRO A 82 -12.32 8.32 -0.69
CA PRO A 82 -11.87 9.71 -0.61
C PRO A 82 -10.78 9.84 0.46
N PHE A 83 -9.55 10.00 0.00
CA PHE A 83 -8.40 10.21 0.84
C PHE A 83 -7.94 11.66 0.66
N HIS A 84 -8.30 12.51 1.61
CA HIS A 84 -7.88 13.90 1.59
C HIS A 84 -6.39 14.02 1.93
N SER A 85 -5.60 14.52 0.98
CA SER A 85 -4.18 14.84 1.14
C SER A 85 -3.92 16.07 2.02
N GLU A 86 -4.95 16.88 2.29
CA GLU A 86 -4.86 18.21 2.91
C GLU A 86 -5.17 18.19 4.43
N GLY A 87 -4.85 17.11 5.15
CA GLY A 87 -5.22 16.96 6.56
C GLY A 87 -4.27 16.11 7.41
N ARG A 88 -4.72 15.75 8.62
CA ARG A 88 -4.00 14.94 9.63
C ARG A 88 -3.73 13.49 9.19
N HIS A 89 -4.30 13.07 8.08
CA HIS A 89 -4.23 11.70 7.60
C HIS A 89 -2.88 11.40 6.94
N PRO A 90 -2.44 10.12 6.89
CA PRO A 90 -1.20 9.73 6.21
C PRO A 90 -1.21 10.21 4.74
N ARG A 91 -0.07 10.15 4.02
CA ARG A 91 -0.06 10.35 2.55
C ARG A 91 -0.29 9.05 1.75
N SER A 92 -0.42 7.94 2.46
CA SER A 92 -0.41 6.59 1.91
C SER A 92 -1.36 5.69 2.70
N LEU A 93 -2.18 4.90 2.01
CA LEU A 93 -3.10 3.90 2.60
C LEU A 93 -2.45 2.52 2.65
N MET A 94 -1.17 2.45 3.01
CA MET A 94 -0.43 1.20 3.17
C MET A 94 -0.38 0.73 4.63
N GLY A 95 -0.57 -0.57 4.86
CA GLY A 95 -0.44 -1.21 6.16
C GLY A 95 -1.07 -0.45 7.34
N LYS A 96 -0.22 -0.04 8.29
CA LYS A 96 -0.63 0.64 9.53
C LYS A 96 -1.29 2.01 9.29
N ASN A 97 -1.04 2.63 8.14
CA ASN A 97 -1.62 3.93 7.80
C ASN A 97 -3.11 3.81 7.46
N PHE A 98 -3.52 2.75 6.75
CA PHE A 98 -4.93 2.47 6.47
C PHE A 98 -5.71 2.19 7.75
N ARG A 99 -5.13 1.37 8.66
CA ARG A 99 -5.70 1.14 9.99
C ARG A 99 -5.90 2.45 10.77
N SER A 100 -4.88 3.32 10.79
CA SER A 100 -4.95 4.60 11.49
C SER A 100 -6.01 5.52 10.89
N TYR A 101 -6.11 5.55 9.55
CA TYR A 101 -7.16 6.28 8.83
C TYR A 101 -8.57 5.81 9.22
N LEU A 102 -8.83 4.49 9.24
CA LEU A 102 -10.13 3.94 9.65
C LEU A 102 -10.45 4.29 11.12
N LEU A 103 -9.47 4.23 12.02
CA LEU A 103 -9.66 4.60 13.43
C LEU A 103 -9.98 6.09 13.61
N ASP A 104 -9.32 6.97 12.86
CA ASP A 104 -9.62 8.40 12.86
C ASP A 104 -11.05 8.66 12.35
N LEU A 105 -11.44 7.98 11.28
CA LEU A 105 -12.80 8.07 10.74
C LEU A 105 -13.86 7.59 11.75
N ARG A 106 -13.56 6.52 12.50
CA ARG A 106 -14.42 6.02 13.58
C ARG A 106 -14.64 7.06 14.67
N ASN A 107 -13.58 7.76 15.07
CA ASN A 107 -13.58 8.70 16.19
C ASN A 107 -14.18 10.07 15.83
N THR A 108 -14.15 10.47 14.56
CA THR A 108 -14.70 11.74 14.07
C THR A 108 -16.20 11.66 13.76
N SER A 109 -16.79 10.47 13.73
CA SER A 109 -18.19 10.25 13.43
C SER A 109 -19.10 10.73 14.59
N THR A 110 -19.89 11.77 14.34
CA THR A 110 -20.90 12.32 15.27
C THR A 110 -21.90 11.26 15.77
N PRO A 111 -22.58 11.45 16.93
CA PRO A 111 -23.34 10.40 17.63
C PRO A 111 -24.50 9.73 16.87
N PHE A 112 -24.97 10.31 15.76
CA PHE A 112 -26.12 9.83 14.99
C PHE A 112 -25.77 8.83 13.86
N LYS A 113 -24.57 8.22 13.90
CA LYS A 113 -24.00 7.39 12.81
C LYS A 113 -23.66 5.95 13.23
N GLY A 114 -24.51 5.28 14.01
CA GLY A 114 -24.28 3.89 14.47
C GLY A 114 -23.95 2.89 13.34
N VAL A 115 -24.64 3.02 12.19
CA VAL A 115 -24.38 2.22 10.97
C VAL A 115 -22.95 2.42 10.46
N ARG A 116 -22.47 3.67 10.43
CA ARG A 116 -21.13 4.01 9.97
C ARG A 116 -20.03 3.49 10.89
N LYS A 117 -20.30 3.41 12.20
CA LYS A 117 -19.36 2.79 13.14
C LYS A 117 -19.25 1.29 12.91
N ALA A 118 -20.38 0.60 12.71
CA ALA A 118 -20.38 -0.82 12.37
C ALA A 118 -19.64 -1.09 11.06
N LEU A 119 -19.87 -0.25 10.03
CA LEU A 119 -19.17 -0.30 8.76
C LEU A 119 -17.65 -0.21 8.91
N ILE A 120 -17.16 0.79 9.65
CA ILE A 120 -15.73 0.98 9.90
C ILE A 120 -15.16 -0.16 10.73
N ASP A 121 -15.89 -0.67 11.72
CA ASP A 121 -15.48 -1.81 12.54
C ASP A 121 -15.36 -3.09 11.67
N THR A 122 -16.28 -3.31 10.71
CA THR A 122 -16.19 -4.40 9.73
C THR A 122 -15.00 -4.25 8.79
N LEU A 123 -14.73 -3.03 8.31
CA LEU A 123 -13.56 -2.76 7.46
C LEU A 123 -12.24 -3.00 8.21
N LEU A 124 -12.16 -2.54 9.46
CA LEU A 124 -10.99 -2.70 10.30
C LEU A 124 -10.70 -4.19 10.54
N ASP A 125 -11.72 -4.95 10.94
CA ASP A 125 -11.62 -6.39 11.18
C ASP A 125 -11.26 -7.18 9.91
N GLY A 126 -11.93 -6.87 8.80
CA GLY A 126 -11.65 -7.49 7.50
C GLY A 126 -10.22 -7.22 7.03
N TYR A 127 -9.74 -5.97 7.16
CA TYR A 127 -8.37 -5.61 6.80
C TYR A 127 -7.33 -6.28 7.70
N GLU A 128 -7.56 -6.29 9.02
CA GLU A 128 -6.65 -6.94 9.98
C GLU A 128 -6.58 -8.44 9.74
N THR A 129 -7.71 -9.09 9.51
CA THR A 129 -7.79 -10.52 9.23
C THR A 129 -7.15 -10.88 7.89
N ALA A 130 -7.35 -10.06 6.84
CA ALA A 130 -6.75 -10.29 5.54
C ALA A 130 -5.23 -10.12 5.54
N ARG A 131 -4.73 -9.11 6.26
CA ARG A 131 -3.32 -8.71 6.22
C ARG A 131 -2.44 -9.41 7.25
N TYR A 132 -2.96 -9.55 8.46
CA TYR A 132 -2.21 -10.01 9.63
C TYR A 132 -2.78 -11.29 10.24
N GLY A 133 -4.01 -11.66 9.86
CA GLY A 133 -4.72 -12.80 10.41
C GLY A 133 -4.13 -14.15 9.98
N THR A 134 -4.21 -15.11 10.89
CA THR A 134 -3.89 -16.52 10.65
C THR A 134 -5.14 -17.38 10.39
N GLY A 135 -6.33 -16.86 10.75
CA GLY A 135 -7.64 -17.53 10.60
C GLY A 135 -8.18 -17.55 9.17
N VAL A 136 -9.32 -18.21 8.96
CA VAL A 136 -9.95 -18.33 7.64
C VAL A 136 -10.40 -16.96 7.15
N PHE A 137 -9.98 -16.60 5.94
CA PHE A 137 -10.47 -15.43 5.20
C PHE A 137 -10.79 -15.89 3.79
N GLY A 138 -12.05 -16.26 3.56
CA GLY A 138 -12.56 -16.81 2.31
C GLY A 138 -13.50 -15.85 1.60
N GLN A 139 -14.36 -16.39 0.75
CA GLN A 139 -15.28 -15.60 -0.07
C GLN A 139 -16.24 -14.76 0.77
N ASN A 140 -16.81 -15.34 1.83
CA ASN A 140 -17.83 -14.67 2.65
C ASN A 140 -17.25 -13.50 3.45
N GLU A 141 -16.02 -13.64 3.96
CA GLU A 141 -15.29 -12.56 4.62
C GLU A 141 -14.94 -11.45 3.61
N TYR A 142 -14.46 -11.85 2.44
CA TYR A 142 -14.11 -10.91 1.38
C TYR A 142 -15.31 -10.11 0.86
N LEU A 143 -16.46 -10.75 0.61
CA LEU A 143 -17.67 -10.08 0.13
C LEU A 143 -18.16 -9.04 1.14
N ARG A 144 -18.24 -9.40 2.44
CA ARG A 144 -18.61 -8.46 3.51
C ARG A 144 -17.65 -7.27 3.57
N TYR A 145 -16.36 -7.52 3.43
CA TYR A 145 -15.34 -6.47 3.40
C TYR A 145 -15.47 -5.57 2.16
N GLN A 146 -15.70 -6.16 0.99
CA GLN A 146 -15.87 -5.42 -0.27
C GLN A 146 -17.13 -4.56 -0.27
N GLU A 147 -18.25 -5.09 0.21
CA GLU A 147 -19.50 -4.33 0.40
C GLU A 147 -19.24 -3.14 1.32
N ALA A 148 -18.57 -3.37 2.46
CA ALA A 148 -18.27 -2.30 3.39
C ALA A 148 -17.35 -1.22 2.78
N LEU A 149 -16.38 -1.62 1.94
CA LEU A 149 -15.51 -0.67 1.20
C LEU A 149 -16.33 0.17 0.23
N SER A 150 -17.24 -0.45 -0.51
CA SER A 150 -18.08 0.23 -1.51
C SER A 150 -19.08 1.20 -0.87
N GLU A 151 -19.65 0.83 0.28
CA GLU A 151 -20.53 1.71 1.04
C GLU A 151 -19.74 2.89 1.60
N LEU A 152 -18.50 2.69 2.06
CA LEU A 152 -17.66 3.79 2.53
C LEU A 152 -17.27 4.75 1.39
N ALA A 153 -16.99 4.22 0.19
CA ALA A 153 -16.64 5.03 -0.97
C ALA A 153 -17.79 5.90 -1.49
N THR A 154 -19.04 5.51 -1.20
CA THR A 154 -20.26 6.21 -1.63
C THR A 154 -20.87 7.12 -0.55
N ALA A 155 -20.28 7.15 0.66
CA ALA A 155 -20.79 7.86 1.84
C ALA A 155 -20.25 9.28 2.03
#